data_AF-A0A833RAJ3-F1
#
_entry.id   AF-A0A833RAJ3-F1
#
_cell.length_a   1.000
_cell.length_b   1.000
_cell.length_c   1.000
_cell.angle_alpha   90.00
_cell.angle_beta   90.00
_cell.angle_gamma   90.00
#
_symmetry.space_group_name_H-M   'P 1'
#
loop_
_entity.id
_entity.type
_entity.pdbx_description
1 polymer ?
#
loop_
_entity_poly.entity_id
_entity_poly.type
_entity_poly.pdbx_seq_one_letter_code
_entity_poly.pdbx_strand_id
1 'polypeptide(L)'
;MLEDYAAILVERFLGNYVKGINKRRSRSAPGKNMQLRPEALNALTLPVKVKAGFLGSVRLKVPWSKLGQEPVVVYLDRIFILAEPALQVEGSSEEALQEAKRNRVKEMEIKLMEARDELNPETALLILFSSNPGHPFAAGLTLGKLLAVTVDGQGNETFATGVNLDRIQKSVVLESLAFYFDSDSNPWEVDKPWEVLLPSEWSQIFEFGEKDDSTCEKASFKHCYILHPVTGTAKYTKLRLLEARRTNQALQKADVDLDDVTLSLSKDGYRDIIMMADNFSAINQRLQYAHYRPYLPVKTDPKSWWKYACRVVTEETKKASGRLAWDQVLRYSRLRKKYVSLYASLLKADSSRMVIDDDEEIKKLDRQLDIEIILQWRCILLSNNRNKIRVLL
;
A
#
# COMPACT_ATOMS: atom_id res chain seq x y z
N MET A 1 10.94 16.31 -28.02
CA MET A 1 9.56 15.79 -28.24
C MET A 1 9.33 14.48 -27.49
N LEU A 2 9.91 13.32 -27.87
CA LEU A 2 9.75 12.07 -27.09
C LEU A 2 10.34 12.16 -25.67
N GLU A 3 11.44 12.89 -25.53
CA GLU A 3 12.06 13.20 -24.24
C GLU A 3 11.11 13.92 -23.27
N ASP A 4 10.40 14.92 -23.79
CA ASP A 4 9.44 15.70 -23.02
C ASP A 4 8.25 14.83 -22.58
N TYR A 5 7.78 13.93 -23.44
CA TYR A 5 6.71 12.99 -23.11
C TYR A 5 7.11 11.99 -22.03
N ALA A 6 8.30 11.38 -22.11
CA ALA A 6 8.71 10.45 -21.06
C ALA A 6 9.03 11.18 -19.75
N ALA A 7 9.54 12.40 -19.78
CA ALA A 7 9.69 13.24 -18.59
C ALA A 7 8.34 13.47 -17.89
N ILE A 8 7.28 13.78 -18.67
CA ILE A 8 5.92 13.93 -18.15
C ILE A 8 5.40 12.61 -17.56
N LEU A 9 5.65 11.47 -18.21
CA LEU A 9 5.23 10.16 -17.70
C LEU A 9 5.94 9.82 -16.38
N VAL A 10 7.25 10.01 -16.32
CA VAL A 10 8.04 9.76 -15.11
C VAL A 10 7.60 10.66 -13.97
N GLU A 11 7.35 11.96 -14.24
CA GLU A 11 6.78 12.89 -13.26
C GLU A 11 5.41 12.42 -12.78
N ARG A 12 4.55 11.94 -13.68
CA ARG A 12 3.22 11.44 -13.32
C ARG A 12 3.29 10.18 -12.45
N PHE A 13 4.14 9.22 -12.81
CA PHE A 13 4.27 7.97 -12.08
C PHE A 13 4.97 8.18 -10.73
N LEU A 14 6.15 8.80 -10.71
CA LEU A 14 6.90 9.01 -9.47
C LEU A 14 6.29 10.11 -8.60
N GLY A 15 5.61 11.09 -9.20
CA GLY A 15 4.95 12.18 -8.49
C GLY A 15 3.82 11.72 -7.57
N ASN A 16 3.26 10.53 -7.80
CA ASN A 16 2.29 9.89 -6.92
C ASN A 16 2.90 9.34 -5.62
N TYR A 17 4.21 9.04 -5.62
CA TYR A 17 4.91 8.42 -4.48
C TYR A 17 5.89 9.36 -3.79
N VAL A 18 6.40 10.36 -4.50
CA VAL A 18 7.54 11.17 -4.06
C VAL A 18 7.21 12.68 -4.11
N LYS A 19 7.68 13.43 -3.12
CA LYS A 19 7.66 14.90 -3.09
C LYS A 19 8.98 15.44 -3.65
N GLY A 20 8.92 16.55 -4.41
CA GLY A 20 10.11 17.28 -4.86
C GLY A 20 10.52 17.12 -6.32
N ILE A 21 9.69 16.49 -7.17
CA ILE A 21 9.91 16.47 -8.63
C ILE A 21 9.53 17.84 -9.20
N ASN A 22 10.52 18.65 -9.60
CA ASN A 22 10.33 20.03 -10.03
C ASN A 22 10.28 20.16 -11.56
N LYS A 23 9.20 20.73 -12.10
CA LYS A 23 8.90 20.92 -13.55
C LYS A 23 9.96 21.65 -14.40
N ARG A 24 10.91 22.37 -13.78
CA ARG A 24 11.87 23.25 -14.49
C ARG A 24 13.29 22.67 -14.64
N ARG A 25 13.58 21.48 -14.11
CA ARG A 25 14.90 20.81 -14.23
C ARG A 25 14.88 19.64 -15.20
N SER A 26 14.19 19.77 -16.35
CA SER A 26 14.17 18.71 -17.36
C SER A 26 15.17 19.02 -18.47
N ARG A 27 16.35 18.40 -18.39
CA ARG A 27 17.10 17.90 -19.57
C ARG A 27 17.85 16.58 -19.26
N SER A 28 18.17 16.25 -18.00
CA SER A 28 18.95 15.02 -17.71
C SER A 28 19.01 14.53 -16.24
N ALA A 29 18.07 14.84 -15.33
CA ALA A 29 18.26 14.48 -13.91
C ALA A 29 17.02 13.88 -13.21
N PRO A 30 17.04 12.57 -12.92
CA PRO A 30 16.22 11.97 -11.88
C PRO A 30 16.72 12.38 -10.47
N GLY A 31 15.78 12.57 -9.54
CA GLY A 31 16.00 13.33 -8.31
C GLY A 31 16.91 12.65 -7.28
N LYS A 32 17.49 13.45 -6.39
CA LYS A 32 18.27 13.00 -5.22
C LYS A 32 17.58 13.47 -3.94
N ASN A 33 17.75 12.69 -2.87
CA ASN A 33 17.31 13.00 -1.50
C ASN A 33 15.84 13.46 -1.45
N MET A 34 14.96 12.63 -2.00
CA MET A 34 13.55 12.94 -2.09
C MET A 34 12.77 12.34 -0.92
N GLN A 35 11.64 12.93 -0.60
CA GLN A 35 10.77 12.46 0.48
C GLN A 35 9.59 11.66 -0.10
N LEU A 36 9.25 10.55 0.54
CA LEU A 36 8.06 9.79 0.19
C LEU A 36 6.80 10.50 0.69
N ARG A 37 5.70 10.34 -0.05
CA ARG A 37 4.39 10.83 0.35
C ARG A 37 3.79 9.94 1.44
N PRO A 38 2.98 10.49 2.35
CA PRO A 38 2.24 9.71 3.34
C PRO A 38 1.41 8.58 2.70
N GLU A 39 0.91 8.83 1.48
CA GLU A 39 0.03 7.93 0.73
C GLU A 39 0.80 6.90 -0.13
N ALA A 40 2.13 6.90 -0.13
CA ALA A 40 2.95 6.09 -1.03
C ALA A 40 2.69 4.58 -0.88
N LEU A 41 2.23 4.12 0.30
CA LEU A 41 1.94 2.71 0.57
C LEU A 41 0.46 2.35 0.46
N ASN A 42 -0.41 3.31 0.12
CA ASN A 42 -1.85 3.07 0.06
C ASN A 42 -2.18 1.98 -0.98
N ALA A 43 -1.40 1.89 -2.06
CA ALA A 43 -1.49 0.84 -3.08
C ALA A 43 -1.44 -0.58 -2.51
N LEU A 44 -0.84 -0.79 -1.33
CA LEU A 44 -0.67 -2.10 -0.70
C LEU A 44 -1.81 -2.49 0.25
N THR A 45 -2.79 -1.60 0.51
CA THR A 45 -3.99 -1.92 1.32
C THR A 45 -3.67 -2.30 2.77
N LEU A 46 -2.49 -1.91 3.24
CA LEU A 46 -2.04 -2.18 4.59
C LEU A 46 -2.68 -1.15 5.55
N PRO A 47 -3.06 -1.54 6.77
CA PRO A 47 -3.61 -0.64 7.79
C PRO A 47 -2.49 0.21 8.45
N VAL A 48 -1.64 0.83 7.63
CA VAL A 48 -0.48 1.61 8.07
C VAL A 48 -0.44 2.93 7.32
N LYS A 49 0.14 3.94 7.96
CA LYS A 49 0.42 5.23 7.36
C LYS A 49 1.93 5.41 7.29
N VAL A 50 2.44 5.99 6.19
CA VAL A 50 3.85 6.40 6.14
C VAL A 50 4.03 7.61 7.03
N LYS A 51 4.78 7.43 8.11
CA LYS A 51 5.19 8.52 9.02
C LYS A 51 6.29 9.34 8.39
N ALA A 52 7.28 8.67 7.81
CA ALA A 52 8.38 9.31 7.09
C ALA A 52 8.93 8.36 6.02
N GLY A 53 9.54 8.91 4.97
CA GLY A 53 10.23 8.08 4.00
C GLY A 53 11.20 8.89 3.16
N PHE A 54 12.28 8.23 2.77
CA PHE A 54 13.41 8.80 2.08
C PHE A 54 13.78 7.96 0.87
N LEU A 55 14.08 8.64 -0.23
CA LEU A 55 14.57 8.05 -1.47
C LEU A 55 15.86 8.77 -1.87
N GLY A 56 16.99 8.08 -1.72
CA GLY A 56 18.33 8.63 -1.90
C GLY A 56 18.59 9.09 -3.32
N SER A 57 18.40 8.22 -4.31
CA SER A 57 18.39 8.67 -5.70
C SER A 57 17.54 7.79 -6.61
N VAL A 58 17.00 8.41 -7.64
CA VAL A 58 16.44 7.71 -8.80
C VAL A 58 17.40 7.96 -9.95
N ARG A 59 17.69 6.95 -10.77
CA ARG A 59 18.35 7.10 -12.08
C ARG A 59 17.58 6.39 -13.16
N LEU A 60 17.31 7.07 -14.27
CA LEU A 60 16.62 6.52 -15.42
C LEU A 60 17.54 6.62 -16.63
N LYS A 61 17.89 5.47 -17.21
CA LYS A 61 18.65 5.39 -18.45
C LYS A 61 17.69 5.01 -19.58
N VAL A 62 17.28 6.02 -20.35
CA VAL A 62 16.42 5.83 -21.53
C VAL A 62 17.31 5.80 -22.78
N PRO A 63 17.29 4.72 -23.59
CA PRO A 63 18.06 4.65 -24.83
C PRO A 63 17.33 5.38 -25.97
N TRP A 64 17.31 6.71 -25.95
CA TRP A 64 16.55 7.54 -26.91
C TRP A 64 16.81 7.22 -28.38
N SER A 65 18.07 6.96 -28.74
CA SER A 65 18.47 6.65 -30.11
C SER A 65 18.15 5.21 -30.53
N LYS A 66 17.76 4.34 -29.58
CA LYS A 66 17.55 2.90 -29.76
C LYS A 66 16.28 2.40 -29.05
N LEU A 67 15.28 3.26 -28.95
CA LEU A 67 13.97 2.92 -28.40
C LEU A 67 13.38 1.74 -29.19
N GLY A 68 13.03 0.66 -28.48
CA GLY A 68 12.55 -0.58 -29.10
C GLY A 68 13.65 -1.58 -29.47
N GLN A 69 14.92 -1.27 -29.23
CA GLN A 69 16.05 -2.20 -29.35
C GLN A 69 16.78 -2.40 -28.03
N GLU A 70 16.89 -1.35 -27.21
CA GLU A 70 17.50 -1.40 -25.87
C GLU A 70 16.45 -1.14 -24.77
N PRO A 71 16.59 -1.76 -23.58
CA PRO A 71 15.67 -1.55 -22.47
C PRO A 71 15.88 -0.19 -21.79
N VAL A 72 14.80 0.32 -21.21
CA VAL A 72 14.87 1.40 -20.23
C VAL A 72 15.31 0.80 -18.90
N VAL A 73 16.35 1.37 -18.28
CA VAL A 73 16.88 0.90 -17.00
C VAL A 73 16.58 1.91 -15.89
N VAL A 74 16.01 1.42 -14.80
CA VAL A 74 15.70 2.22 -13.60
C VAL A 74 16.62 1.77 -12.47
N TYR A 75 17.29 2.72 -11.81
CA TYR A 75 18.05 2.51 -10.59
C TYR A 75 17.38 3.30 -9.47
N LEU A 76 17.08 2.62 -8.37
CA LEU A 76 16.64 3.24 -7.13
C LEU A 76 17.71 2.96 -6.08
N ASP A 77 18.10 3.99 -5.34
CA ASP A 77 19.13 3.92 -4.32
C ASP A 77 18.58 4.42 -2.99
N ARG A 78 18.82 3.64 -1.93
CA ARG A 78 18.44 3.91 -0.54
C ARG A 78 16.98 4.34 -0.39
N ILE A 79 16.11 3.35 -0.33
CA ILE A 79 14.69 3.54 -0.02
C ILE A 79 14.50 3.20 1.46
N PHE A 80 14.20 4.21 2.26
CA PHE A 80 13.84 4.03 3.68
C PHE A 80 12.40 4.46 3.89
N ILE A 81 11.63 3.64 4.58
CA ILE A 81 10.22 3.92 4.88
C ILE A 81 9.97 3.60 6.35
N LEU A 82 9.50 4.60 7.09
CA LEU A 82 8.97 4.46 8.43
C LEU A 82 7.46 4.53 8.35
N ALA A 83 6.80 3.44 8.71
CA ALA A 83 5.35 3.39 8.81
C ALA A 83 4.92 3.30 10.28
N GLU A 84 3.67 3.67 10.53
CA GLU A 84 3.01 3.50 11.81
C GLU A 84 1.63 2.89 11.60
N PRO A 85 1.11 2.10 12.54
CA PRO A 85 -0.27 1.60 12.46
C PRO A 85 -1.24 2.77 12.32
N ALA A 86 -2.18 2.68 11.38
CA ALA A 86 -3.12 3.77 11.12
C ALA A 86 -4.10 4.03 12.29
N LEU A 87 -4.19 3.12 13.26
CA LEU A 87 -5.16 3.15 14.36
C LEU A 87 -4.52 2.63 15.66
N GLN A 88 -4.37 3.50 16.65
CA GLN A 88 -4.21 3.08 18.05
C GLN A 88 -5.58 2.74 18.65
N VAL A 89 -5.66 1.59 19.29
CA VAL A 89 -6.91 0.86 19.61
C VAL A 89 -7.59 1.37 20.89
N GLU A 90 -6.89 2.04 21.79
CA GLU A 90 -7.44 2.57 23.05
C GLU A 90 -7.58 4.09 23.02
N GLY A 91 -8.79 4.58 23.31
CA GLY A 91 -9.08 6.02 23.40
C GLY A 91 -9.35 6.74 22.08
N SER A 92 -9.33 6.05 20.93
CA SER A 92 -9.62 6.65 19.62
C SER A 92 -11.04 7.27 19.59
N SER A 93 -11.12 8.58 19.34
CA SER A 93 -12.39 9.30 19.14
C SER A 93 -13.22 8.67 18.02
N GLU A 94 -14.56 8.79 18.09
CA GLU A 94 -15.46 8.40 17.00
C GLU A 94 -15.04 9.07 15.68
N GLU A 95 -14.61 10.32 15.75
CA GLU A 95 -14.15 11.10 14.61
C GLU A 95 -12.93 10.47 13.93
N ALA A 96 -11.98 9.93 14.70
CA ALA A 96 -10.79 9.26 14.17
C ALA A 96 -11.15 7.96 13.43
N LEU A 97 -12.18 7.25 13.90
CA LEU A 97 -12.66 6.04 13.21
C LEU A 97 -13.42 6.39 11.93
N GLN A 98 -14.24 7.44 11.93
CA GLN A 98 -14.92 7.90 10.71
C GLN A 98 -13.92 8.45 9.69
N GLU A 99 -12.87 9.11 10.16
CA GLU A 99 -11.74 9.54 9.35
C GLU A 99 -11.06 8.34 8.68
N ALA A 100 -10.70 7.32 9.46
CA ALA A 100 -10.10 6.09 8.93
C ALA A 100 -11.02 5.36 7.95
N LYS A 101 -12.33 5.30 8.24
CA LYS A 101 -13.34 4.75 7.33
C LYS A 101 -13.37 5.51 6.00
N ARG A 102 -13.36 6.85 6.05
CA ARG A 102 -13.37 7.70 4.85
C ARG A 102 -12.11 7.52 4.03
N ASN A 103 -10.95 7.52 4.67
CA ASN A 103 -9.66 7.30 4.02
C ASN A 103 -9.63 5.92 3.35
N ARG A 104 -10.13 4.88 4.03
CA ARG A 104 -10.25 3.54 3.46
C ARG A 104 -11.18 3.48 2.24
N VAL A 105 -12.34 4.15 2.30
CA VAL A 105 -13.26 4.24 1.15
C VAL A 105 -12.56 4.91 -0.03
N LYS A 106 -11.92 6.07 0.20
CA LYS A 106 -11.20 6.83 -0.83
C LYS A 106 -10.07 6.01 -1.46
N GLU A 107 -9.28 5.32 -0.65
CA GLU A 107 -8.21 4.44 -1.14
C GLU A 107 -8.76 3.31 -2.02
N MET A 108 -9.83 2.65 -1.60
CA MET A 108 -10.43 1.57 -2.38
C MET A 108 -11.07 2.07 -3.67
N GLU A 109 -11.66 3.27 -3.68
CA GLU A 109 -12.19 3.90 -4.89
C GLU A 109 -11.09 4.19 -5.90
N ILE A 110 -9.98 4.78 -5.44
CA ILE A 110 -8.81 5.06 -6.29
C ILE A 110 -8.27 3.75 -6.86
N LYS A 111 -8.09 2.72 -6.02
CA LYS A 111 -7.64 1.39 -6.48
C LYS A 111 -8.59 0.76 -7.49
N LEU A 112 -9.89 0.79 -7.26
CA LEU A 112 -10.87 0.22 -8.19
C LEU A 112 -10.88 0.96 -9.54
N MET A 113 -10.53 2.25 -9.53
CA MET A 113 -10.32 3.01 -10.77
C MET A 113 -8.99 2.66 -11.45
N GLU A 114 -7.90 2.54 -10.68
CA GLU A 114 -6.56 2.24 -11.20
C GLU A 114 -6.42 0.79 -11.67
N ALA A 115 -7.01 -0.17 -10.97
CA ALA A 115 -7.03 -1.59 -11.37
C ALA A 115 -7.76 -1.84 -12.70
N ARG A 116 -8.56 -0.85 -13.16
CA ARG A 116 -9.22 -0.89 -14.47
C ARG A 116 -8.29 -0.41 -15.61
N ASP A 117 -7.19 0.24 -15.26
CA ASP A 117 -6.12 0.71 -16.14
C ASP A 117 -4.82 -0.05 -15.75
N GLU A 118 -4.69 -1.35 -16.09
CA GLU A 118 -3.57 -2.19 -15.63
C GLU A 118 -2.18 -1.61 -15.97
N LEU A 119 -1.33 -1.45 -14.94
CA LEU A 119 0.02 -2.00 -14.92
C LEU A 119 0.49 -2.21 -13.46
N ASN A 120 0.96 -3.43 -13.16
CA ASN A 120 1.49 -3.85 -11.86
C ASN A 120 2.63 -2.95 -11.37
N PRO A 121 2.65 -2.55 -10.08
CA PRO A 121 3.88 -2.15 -9.41
C PRO A 121 4.49 -3.34 -8.64
N GLU A 122 5.68 -3.76 -9.09
CA GLU A 122 6.68 -4.45 -8.27
C GLU A 122 7.48 -3.36 -7.54
N THR A 123 7.47 -3.35 -6.20
CA THR A 123 8.43 -2.58 -5.40
C THR A 123 8.58 -3.22 -4.02
N ALA A 124 9.83 -3.55 -3.68
CA ALA A 124 10.20 -4.00 -2.35
C ALA A 124 10.10 -2.86 -1.34
N LEU A 125 9.75 -3.22 -0.12
CA LEU A 125 9.09 -2.34 0.83
C LEU A 125 9.61 -2.61 2.23
N LEU A 126 10.21 -1.61 2.85
CA LEU A 126 10.53 -1.62 4.27
C LEU A 126 9.28 -1.13 5.03
N ILE A 127 8.52 -2.02 5.67
CA ILE A 127 7.42 -1.60 6.57
C ILE A 127 7.94 -1.68 7.98
N LEU A 128 7.94 -0.53 8.65
CA LEU A 128 8.15 -0.47 10.09
C LEU A 128 6.82 -0.35 10.81
N PHE A 129 6.66 -1.05 11.91
CA PHE A 129 5.48 -0.97 12.77
C PHE A 129 5.91 -0.44 14.13
N SER A 130 5.15 0.48 14.75
CA SER A 130 5.29 0.80 16.17
C SER A 130 3.94 0.69 16.91
N SER A 131 3.81 -0.46 17.53
CA SER A 131 3.18 -0.86 18.78
C SER A 131 1.79 -0.53 19.33
N ASN A 132 1.32 -1.60 19.99
CA ASN A 132 0.33 -1.75 21.05
C ASN A 132 0.74 -1.06 22.38
N PRO A 133 -0.22 -0.58 23.19
CA PRO A 133 0.05 -0.10 24.54
C PRO A 133 0.64 -1.20 25.43
N GLY A 134 1.79 -0.93 26.08
CA GLY A 134 2.39 -1.81 27.10
C GLY A 134 3.51 -2.75 26.64
N HIS A 135 3.60 -3.06 25.35
CA HIS A 135 4.67 -3.89 24.76
C HIS A 135 5.13 -3.28 23.43
N PRO A 136 6.01 -2.25 23.45
CA PRO A 136 6.47 -1.56 22.25
C PRO A 136 7.23 -2.52 21.32
N PHE A 137 6.86 -2.67 20.05
CA PHE A 137 7.62 -3.49 19.10
C PHE A 137 7.99 -2.71 17.83
N ALA A 138 9.09 -3.13 17.18
CA ALA A 138 9.54 -2.68 15.88
C ALA A 138 9.77 -3.90 14.97
N ALA A 139 9.08 -3.96 13.84
CA ALA A 139 9.30 -5.01 12.84
C ALA A 139 9.73 -4.37 11.54
N GLY A 140 10.61 -5.02 10.77
CA GLY A 140 11.13 -4.44 9.52
C GLY A 140 11.57 -5.48 8.51
N LEU A 141 11.50 -5.11 7.23
CA LEU A 141 11.97 -5.91 6.10
C LEU A 141 13.15 -5.19 5.46
N THR A 142 14.34 -5.77 5.49
CA THR A 142 15.55 -5.23 4.87
C THR A 142 15.85 -5.95 3.56
N LEU A 143 16.38 -5.22 2.58
CA LEU A 143 16.82 -5.78 1.32
C LEU A 143 18.05 -5.02 0.84
N GLY A 144 19.17 -5.72 0.68
CA GLY A 144 20.42 -5.11 0.22
C GLY A 144 20.34 -4.74 -1.27
N LYS A 145 19.92 -5.68 -2.11
CA LYS A 145 19.78 -5.46 -3.55
C LYS A 145 18.62 -6.23 -4.15
N LEU A 146 17.93 -5.58 -5.08
CA LEU A 146 16.93 -6.19 -5.94
C LEU A 146 17.26 -5.85 -7.40
N LEU A 147 17.52 -6.87 -8.19
CA LEU A 147 17.73 -6.75 -9.63
C LEU A 147 16.63 -7.53 -10.35
N ALA A 148 15.85 -6.88 -11.20
CA ALA A 148 14.84 -7.54 -12.02
C ALA A 148 15.11 -7.26 -13.50
N VAL A 149 15.32 -8.31 -14.29
CA VAL A 149 15.68 -8.24 -15.71
C VAL A 149 14.83 -9.20 -16.53
N THR A 150 14.53 -8.82 -17.77
CA THR A 150 13.87 -9.71 -18.73
C THR A 150 14.90 -10.70 -19.27
N VAL A 151 14.57 -11.98 -19.30
CA VAL A 151 15.47 -13.05 -19.77
C VAL A 151 14.86 -13.83 -20.92
N ASP A 152 15.72 -14.43 -21.74
CA ASP A 152 15.30 -15.36 -22.79
C ASP A 152 15.04 -16.78 -22.24
N GLY A 153 14.71 -17.71 -23.13
CA GLY A 153 14.48 -19.11 -22.77
C GLY A 153 15.71 -19.85 -22.22
N GLN A 154 16.91 -19.30 -22.38
CA GLN A 154 18.17 -19.83 -21.87
C GLN A 154 18.60 -19.16 -20.55
N GLY A 155 17.90 -18.11 -20.12
CA GLY A 155 18.19 -17.36 -18.89
C GLY A 155 19.16 -16.18 -19.08
N ASN A 156 19.48 -15.80 -20.32
CA ASN A 156 20.31 -14.64 -20.60
C ASN A 156 19.46 -13.37 -20.66
N GLU A 157 20.00 -12.24 -20.21
CA GLU A 157 19.32 -10.94 -20.29
C GLU A 157 18.99 -10.60 -21.74
N THR A 158 17.73 -10.26 -22.00
CA THR A 158 17.26 -9.97 -23.36
C THR A 158 16.24 -8.85 -23.39
N PHE A 159 16.25 -8.10 -24.50
CA PHE A 159 15.19 -7.14 -24.80
C PHE A 159 14.12 -7.83 -25.66
N ALA A 160 12.95 -7.99 -25.08
CA ALA A 160 11.83 -8.67 -25.71
C ALA A 160 11.03 -7.66 -26.58
N THR A 161 11.25 -7.64 -27.90
CA THR A 161 10.52 -6.76 -28.83
C THR A 161 9.19 -7.41 -29.26
N GLY A 162 8.08 -6.68 -29.10
CA GLY A 162 6.70 -7.18 -29.00
C GLY A 162 6.04 -7.85 -30.21
N VAL A 163 6.77 -8.32 -31.22
CA VAL A 163 6.15 -8.90 -32.43
C VAL A 163 5.72 -10.36 -32.23
N ASN A 164 6.26 -11.09 -31.23
CA ASN A 164 5.80 -12.46 -30.91
C ASN A 164 6.22 -12.95 -29.50
N LEU A 165 5.84 -12.21 -28.45
CA LEU A 165 6.09 -12.67 -27.07
C LEU A 165 4.92 -13.48 -26.56
N ASP A 166 4.81 -14.72 -27.04
CA ASP A 166 3.86 -15.67 -26.46
C ASP A 166 4.24 -16.03 -25.01
N ARG A 167 5.51 -15.82 -24.66
CA ARG A 167 6.08 -15.95 -23.32
C ARG A 167 6.83 -14.70 -22.87
N ILE A 168 6.62 -14.29 -21.63
CA ILE A 168 7.39 -13.27 -20.91
C ILE A 168 8.15 -13.97 -19.79
N GLN A 169 9.47 -13.74 -19.71
CA GLN A 169 10.31 -14.27 -18.62
C GLN A 169 11.07 -13.13 -17.95
N LYS A 170 11.02 -13.12 -16.62
CA LYS A 170 11.79 -12.21 -15.78
C LYS A 170 12.67 -13.02 -14.83
N SER A 171 13.91 -12.62 -14.67
CA SER A 171 14.80 -13.09 -13.62
C SER A 171 14.94 -11.99 -12.58
N VAL A 172 14.79 -12.37 -11.32
CA VAL A 172 14.93 -11.50 -10.16
C VAL A 172 16.06 -12.03 -9.30
N VAL A 173 17.03 -11.20 -8.96
CA VAL A 173 18.08 -11.50 -7.99
C VAL A 173 17.82 -10.66 -6.75
N LEU A 174 17.82 -11.31 -5.59
CA LEU A 174 17.64 -10.70 -4.29
C LEU A 174 18.90 -10.96 -3.46
N GLU A 175 19.45 -9.92 -2.84
CA GLU A 175 20.60 -10.05 -1.93
C GLU A 175 20.21 -9.52 -0.55
N SER A 176 20.50 -10.32 0.48
CA SER A 176 20.30 -9.95 1.88
C SER A 176 18.86 -9.51 2.20
N LEU A 177 17.88 -10.30 1.76
CA LEU A 177 16.49 -10.14 2.19
C LEU A 177 16.35 -10.67 3.61
N ALA A 178 15.99 -9.81 4.56
CA ALA A 178 15.76 -10.22 5.94
C ALA A 178 14.46 -9.63 6.48
N PHE A 179 13.88 -10.29 7.48
CA PHE A 179 12.73 -9.81 8.21
C PHE A 179 13.02 -9.91 9.70
N TYR A 180 12.97 -8.79 10.41
CA TYR A 180 13.18 -8.73 11.85
C TYR A 180 11.93 -8.29 12.60
N PHE A 181 11.86 -8.70 13.86
CA PHE A 181 10.81 -8.34 14.80
C PHE A 181 11.41 -8.18 16.19
N ASP A 182 11.59 -6.94 16.60
CA ASP A 182 12.14 -6.55 17.89
C ASP A 182 10.99 -6.27 18.86
N SER A 183 10.82 -7.17 19.82
CA SER A 183 9.90 -7.04 20.94
C SER A 183 10.45 -6.12 22.02
N ASP A 184 9.56 -5.43 22.73
CA ASP A 184 9.87 -4.46 23.79
C ASP A 184 10.95 -3.42 23.40
N SER A 185 10.99 -3.04 22.12
CA SER A 185 11.92 -2.06 21.56
C SER A 185 11.39 -0.64 21.73
N ASN A 186 12.21 0.28 22.24
CA ASN A 186 11.83 1.69 22.29
C ASN A 186 11.70 2.27 20.87
N PRO A 187 10.64 3.05 20.57
CA PRO A 187 10.56 3.79 19.32
C PRO A 187 11.82 4.63 19.10
N TRP A 188 12.28 4.78 17.86
CA TRP A 188 13.39 5.68 17.55
C TRP A 188 13.06 7.11 17.98
N GLU A 189 13.76 7.60 19.01
CA GLU A 189 13.74 9.00 19.38
C GLU A 189 14.73 9.74 18.47
N VAL A 190 14.19 10.55 17.57
CA VAL A 190 14.97 11.42 16.71
C VAL A 190 14.74 12.85 17.16
N ASP A 191 15.79 13.51 17.62
CA ASP A 191 15.74 14.91 18.11
C ASP A 191 15.31 15.91 17.03
N LYS A 192 15.44 15.52 15.77
CA LYS A 192 15.09 16.32 14.59
C LYS A 192 13.86 15.75 13.89
N PRO A 193 13.04 16.61 13.25
CA PRO A 193 11.99 16.12 12.36
C PRO A 193 12.58 15.33 11.19
N TRP A 194 11.91 14.24 10.82
CA TRP A 194 12.35 13.32 9.76
C TRP A 194 12.61 14.02 8.42
N GLU A 195 11.90 15.13 8.13
CA GLU A 195 12.08 15.89 6.89
C GLU A 195 13.45 16.58 6.77
N VAL A 196 14.13 16.82 7.89
CA VAL A 196 15.38 17.61 7.96
C VAL A 196 16.62 16.71 8.07
N LEU A 197 16.43 15.41 8.28
CA LEU A 197 17.52 14.45 8.42
C LEU A 197 18.38 14.37 7.15
N LEU A 198 19.70 14.31 7.36
CA LEU A 198 20.67 14.10 6.31
C LEU A 198 20.62 12.63 5.84
N PRO A 199 20.98 12.34 4.56
CA PRO A 199 21.01 10.97 4.06
C PRO A 199 21.89 10.02 4.89
N SER A 200 22.97 10.52 5.48
CA SER A 200 23.84 9.76 6.38
C SER A 200 23.17 9.44 7.72
N GLU A 201 22.34 10.34 8.25
CA GLU A 201 21.57 10.09 9.48
C GLU A 201 20.50 9.02 9.22
N TRP A 202 19.82 9.06 8.07
CA TRP A 202 18.94 7.98 7.63
C TRP A 202 19.67 6.63 7.54
N SER A 203 20.85 6.63 6.91
CA SER A 203 21.65 5.41 6.77
C SER A 203 22.08 4.87 8.15
N GLN A 204 22.44 5.73 9.09
CA GLN A 204 22.77 5.31 10.46
C GLN A 204 21.59 4.68 11.23
N ILE A 205 20.36 5.13 10.97
CA ILE A 205 19.16 4.60 11.61
C ILE A 205 18.74 3.26 11.00
N PHE A 206 18.85 3.11 9.68
CA PHE A 206 18.26 1.99 8.93
C PHE A 206 19.26 0.95 8.42
N GLU A 207 20.50 1.33 8.09
CA GLU A 207 21.56 0.41 7.68
C GLU A 207 22.23 -0.15 8.95
N PHE A 208 21.45 -0.94 9.69
CA PHE A 208 21.92 -1.68 10.84
C PHE A 208 22.57 -2.98 10.37
N GLY A 209 23.86 -3.18 10.70
CA GLY A 209 24.55 -4.47 10.52
C GLY A 209 25.37 -4.61 9.23
N GLU A 210 26.60 -4.06 9.26
CA GLU A 210 27.83 -4.56 8.60
C GLU A 210 28.97 -3.55 8.83
N LYS A 211 29.15 -3.09 10.07
CA LYS A 211 30.38 -2.39 10.44
C LYS A 211 31.17 -3.27 11.38
N ASP A 212 32.29 -3.75 10.86
CA ASP A 212 33.38 -4.33 11.63
C ASP A 212 33.64 -3.50 12.89
N ASP A 213 33.88 -4.24 13.98
CA ASP A 213 34.32 -3.76 15.28
C ASP A 213 35.42 -2.69 15.13
N SER A 214 35.02 -1.43 15.10
CA SER A 214 35.86 -0.34 15.58
C SER A 214 35.03 0.94 15.70
N THR A 215 34.83 1.34 16.96
CA THR A 215 34.44 2.68 17.40
C THR A 215 32.97 3.07 17.24
N CYS A 216 32.13 2.65 18.19
CA CYS A 216 31.17 3.51 18.90
C CYS A 216 30.51 2.74 20.05
N GLU A 217 30.77 3.15 21.30
CA GLU A 217 30.18 2.60 22.55
C GLU A 217 28.69 2.97 22.75
N LYS A 218 27.89 3.00 21.68
CA LYS A 218 26.43 3.06 21.79
C LYS A 218 25.93 1.65 21.54
N ALA A 219 25.34 1.04 22.57
CA ALA A 219 24.84 -0.33 22.57
C ALA A 219 24.29 -0.73 21.19
N SER A 220 25.01 -1.63 20.52
CA SER A 220 24.63 -2.17 19.23
C SER A 220 23.34 -3.00 19.39
N PHE A 221 22.19 -2.40 19.11
CA PHE A 221 20.88 -3.06 19.17
C PHE A 221 20.74 -4.12 18.08
N LYS A 222 21.17 -5.35 18.35
CA LYS A 222 21.06 -6.46 17.41
C LYS A 222 19.58 -6.80 17.13
N HIS A 223 19.18 -6.67 15.87
CA HIS A 223 17.85 -7.09 15.42
C HIS A 223 17.59 -8.58 15.67
N CYS A 224 16.37 -8.89 16.10
CA CYS A 224 15.84 -10.24 16.22
C CYS A 224 15.23 -10.66 14.89
N TYR A 225 16.03 -11.31 14.03
CA TYR A 225 15.58 -11.78 12.73
C TYR A 225 14.61 -12.95 12.84
N ILE A 226 13.43 -12.82 12.23
CA ILE A 226 12.53 -13.93 11.95
C ILE A 226 12.98 -14.68 10.70
N LEU A 227 13.30 -13.93 9.66
CA LEU A 227 14.01 -14.41 8.49
C LEU A 227 15.40 -13.78 8.53
N HIS A 228 16.42 -14.60 8.73
CA HIS A 228 17.80 -14.14 8.58
C HIS A 228 18.07 -13.68 7.15
N PRO A 229 19.08 -12.83 6.92
CA PRO A 229 19.43 -12.41 5.57
C PRO A 229 19.60 -13.60 4.61
N VAL A 230 18.72 -13.67 3.61
CA VAL A 230 18.73 -14.68 2.55
C VAL A 230 19.01 -14.00 1.21
N THR A 231 19.87 -14.64 0.42
CA THR A 231 20.17 -14.28 -0.96
C THR A 231 19.60 -15.36 -1.88
N GLY A 232 19.27 -15.00 -3.10
CA GLY A 232 18.76 -15.97 -4.06
C GLY A 232 18.35 -15.39 -5.40
N THR A 233 17.80 -16.25 -6.24
CA THR A 233 17.29 -15.91 -7.55
C THR A 233 15.87 -16.46 -7.75
N ALA A 234 15.04 -15.71 -8.47
CA ALA A 234 13.69 -16.12 -8.82
C ALA A 234 13.45 -15.92 -10.32
N LYS A 235 12.93 -16.94 -10.99
CA LYS A 235 12.55 -16.89 -12.40
C LYS A 235 11.03 -16.90 -12.50
N TYR A 236 10.46 -15.82 -13.01
CA TYR A 236 9.04 -15.69 -13.29
C TYR A 236 8.79 -15.87 -14.78
N THR A 237 7.88 -16.78 -15.14
CA THR A 237 7.42 -17.02 -16.51
C THR A 237 5.92 -16.76 -16.59
N LYS A 238 5.50 -15.91 -17.52
CA LYS A 238 4.09 -15.67 -17.87
C LYS A 238 3.87 -16.01 -19.34
N LEU A 239 2.94 -16.94 -19.59
CA LEU A 239 2.51 -17.28 -20.94
C LEU A 239 1.29 -16.44 -21.34
N ARG A 240 1.08 -16.30 -22.65
CA ARG A 240 -0.20 -15.84 -23.19
C ARG A 240 -1.23 -16.94 -23.05
N LEU A 241 -2.48 -16.54 -22.83
CA LEU A 241 -3.59 -17.46 -22.59
C LEU A 241 -3.79 -18.48 -23.72
N LEU A 242 -3.58 -18.08 -24.98
CA LEU A 242 -3.66 -18.98 -26.13
C LEU A 242 -2.53 -20.01 -26.15
N GLU A 243 -1.31 -19.60 -25.81
CA GLU A 243 -0.16 -20.49 -25.80
C GLU A 243 -0.22 -21.45 -24.61
N ALA A 244 -0.59 -20.98 -23.42
CA ALA A 244 -0.81 -21.82 -22.24
C ALA A 244 -1.83 -22.93 -22.50
N ARG A 245 -2.93 -22.63 -23.23
CA ARG A 245 -3.92 -23.63 -23.65
C ARG A 245 -3.39 -24.61 -24.69
N ARG A 246 -2.54 -24.15 -25.61
CA ARG A 246 -1.92 -25.00 -26.65
C ARG A 246 -0.91 -25.98 -26.05
N THR A 247 -0.08 -25.51 -25.13
CA THR A 247 1.00 -26.31 -24.50
C THR A 247 0.55 -27.01 -23.23
N ASN A 248 -0.67 -26.75 -22.75
CA ASN A 248 -1.22 -27.23 -21.49
C ASN A 248 -0.32 -26.90 -20.28
N GLN A 249 0.32 -25.73 -20.31
CA GLN A 249 1.21 -25.23 -19.25
C GLN A 249 0.49 -24.21 -18.36
N ALA A 250 0.96 -24.07 -17.12
CA ALA A 250 0.47 -23.04 -16.21
C ALA A 250 0.68 -21.65 -16.84
N LEU A 251 -0.35 -20.79 -16.77
CA LEU A 251 -0.30 -19.42 -17.30
C LEU A 251 0.83 -18.61 -16.67
N GLN A 252 1.12 -18.87 -15.40
CA GLN A 252 2.17 -18.23 -14.62
C GLN A 252 2.93 -19.30 -13.85
N LYS A 253 4.25 -19.23 -13.89
CA LYS A 253 5.18 -20.10 -13.15
C LYS A 253 6.22 -19.23 -12.48
N ALA A 254 6.52 -19.51 -11.22
CA ALA A 254 7.60 -18.86 -10.48
C ALA A 254 8.49 -19.97 -9.90
N ASP A 255 9.75 -19.99 -10.31
CA ASP A 255 10.79 -20.87 -9.77
C ASP A 255 11.70 -20.02 -8.89
N VAL A 256 11.84 -20.38 -7.61
CA VAL A 256 12.63 -19.61 -6.64
C VAL A 256 13.73 -20.52 -6.10
N ASP A 257 14.97 -20.03 -6.16
CA ASP A 257 16.17 -20.68 -5.69
C ASP A 257 16.83 -19.78 -4.65
N LEU A 258 16.79 -20.19 -3.39
CA LEU A 258 17.30 -19.43 -2.25
C LEU A 258 18.50 -20.16 -1.65
N ASP A 259 19.46 -19.39 -1.16
CA ASP A 259 20.53 -19.90 -0.30
C ASP A 259 19.94 -20.36 1.06
N ASP A 260 20.80 -20.74 2.01
CA ASP A 260 20.39 -21.24 3.33
C ASP A 260 19.35 -20.35 4.02
N VAL A 261 18.11 -20.85 4.10
CA VAL A 261 16.99 -20.15 4.73
C VAL A 261 16.95 -20.49 6.22
N THR A 262 17.34 -19.54 7.06
CA THR A 262 17.25 -19.69 8.52
C THR A 262 16.07 -18.89 9.07
N LEU A 263 15.10 -19.59 9.63
CA LEU A 263 13.96 -19.00 10.33
C LEU A 263 14.13 -19.15 11.85
N SER A 264 13.93 -18.07 12.60
CA SER A 264 13.97 -18.10 14.06
C SER A 264 12.92 -17.21 14.67
N LEU A 265 12.07 -17.75 15.54
CA LEU A 265 11.07 -16.93 16.22
C LEU A 265 11.34 -16.95 17.73
N SER A 266 11.62 -15.78 18.29
CA SER A 266 11.75 -15.63 19.75
C SER A 266 10.39 -15.82 20.43
N LYS A 267 10.40 -16.21 21.71
CA LYS A 267 9.18 -16.37 22.49
C LYS A 267 8.40 -15.05 22.61
N ASP A 268 9.12 -13.95 22.82
CA ASP A 268 8.54 -12.61 22.95
C ASP A 268 7.99 -12.14 21.60
N GLY A 269 8.74 -12.35 20.51
CA GLY A 269 8.28 -12.06 19.15
C GLY A 269 7.03 -12.85 18.76
N TYR A 270 6.95 -14.13 19.12
CA TYR A 270 5.73 -14.93 18.89
C TYR A 270 4.50 -14.34 19.59
N ARG A 271 4.64 -13.96 20.86
CA ARG A 271 3.56 -13.34 21.64
C ARG A 271 3.10 -12.04 21.01
N ASP A 272 4.02 -11.17 20.65
CA ASP A 272 3.70 -9.84 20.13
C ASP A 272 3.11 -9.89 18.72
N ILE A 273 3.55 -10.82 17.86
CA ILE A 273 2.95 -11.06 16.55
C ILE A 273 1.49 -11.50 16.70
N ILE A 274 1.18 -12.38 17.65
CA ILE A 274 -0.21 -12.78 17.91
C ILE A 274 -1.03 -11.58 18.40
N MET A 275 -0.50 -10.80 19.34
CA MET A 275 -1.18 -9.58 19.81
C MET A 275 -1.41 -8.56 18.69
N MET A 276 -0.44 -8.43 17.77
CA MET A 276 -0.57 -7.59 16.57
C MET A 276 -1.66 -8.11 15.62
N ALA A 277 -1.71 -9.42 15.37
CA ALA A 277 -2.73 -10.05 14.52
C ALA A 277 -4.14 -9.88 15.11
N ASP A 278 -4.30 -10.04 16.42
CA ASP A 278 -5.55 -9.78 17.13
C ASP A 278 -5.96 -8.31 17.03
N ASN A 279 -5.01 -7.38 17.18
CA ASN A 279 -5.27 -5.96 17.06
C ASN A 279 -5.66 -5.54 15.65
N PHE A 280 -5.03 -6.09 14.60
CA PHE A 280 -5.48 -5.86 13.23
C PHE A 280 -6.87 -6.43 12.97
N SER A 281 -7.16 -7.62 13.50
CA SER A 281 -8.48 -8.23 13.39
C SER A 281 -9.54 -7.36 14.08
N ALA A 282 -9.26 -6.86 15.28
CA ALA A 282 -10.12 -5.94 16.02
C ALA A 282 -10.30 -4.60 15.30
N ILE A 283 -9.24 -4.03 14.72
CA ILE A 283 -9.30 -2.81 13.91
C ILE A 283 -10.22 -3.02 12.70
N ASN A 284 -10.03 -4.10 11.96
CA ASN A 284 -10.81 -4.41 10.76
C ASN A 284 -12.30 -4.59 11.10
N GLN A 285 -12.62 -5.30 12.18
CA GLN A 285 -14.00 -5.43 12.66
C GLN A 285 -14.60 -4.07 13.08
N ARG A 286 -13.84 -3.25 13.84
CA ARG A 286 -14.31 -1.92 14.26
C ARG A 286 -14.55 -0.99 13.08
N LEU A 287 -13.70 -1.03 12.06
CA LEU A 287 -13.87 -0.26 10.83
C LEU A 287 -15.10 -0.71 10.03
N GLN A 288 -15.31 -2.02 9.90
CA GLN A 288 -16.45 -2.58 9.18
C GLN A 288 -17.78 -2.14 9.79
N TYR A 289 -17.86 -2.07 11.11
CA TYR A 289 -19.08 -1.71 11.85
C TYR A 289 -19.05 -0.30 12.45
N ALA A 290 -18.20 0.59 11.92
CA ALA A 290 -18.02 1.94 12.42
C ALA A 290 -19.32 2.78 12.44
N HIS A 291 -20.25 2.53 11.52
CA HIS A 291 -21.55 3.20 11.42
C HIS A 291 -22.54 2.86 12.53
N TYR A 292 -22.29 1.79 13.30
CA TYR A 292 -23.10 1.45 14.47
C TYR A 292 -22.46 1.92 15.78
N ARG A 293 -21.23 2.41 15.75
CA ARG A 293 -20.47 2.76 16.96
C ARG A 293 -21.12 3.96 17.68
N PRO A 294 -21.31 3.88 19.01
CA PRO A 294 -21.81 5.02 19.79
C PRO A 294 -20.82 6.20 19.81
N TYR A 295 -21.34 7.42 19.91
CA TYR A 295 -20.53 8.65 20.02
C TYR A 295 -19.86 8.81 21.40
N LEU A 296 -20.54 8.37 22.46
CA LEU A 296 -20.07 8.54 23.83
C LEU A 296 -19.17 7.38 24.27
N PRO A 297 -18.12 7.64 25.10
CA PRO A 297 -17.31 6.59 25.70
C PRO A 297 -18.14 5.57 26.49
N VAL A 298 -17.60 4.35 26.62
CA VAL A 298 -18.23 3.25 27.38
C VAL A 298 -18.56 3.67 28.82
N LYS A 299 -17.68 4.47 29.43
CA LYS A 299 -17.86 4.96 30.81
C LYS A 299 -19.09 5.87 30.96
N THR A 300 -19.46 6.60 29.91
CA THR A 300 -20.55 7.58 29.93
C THR A 300 -21.90 6.97 29.54
N ASP A 301 -21.93 6.06 28.56
CA ASP A 301 -23.17 5.39 28.13
C ASP A 301 -22.96 3.89 27.83
N PRO A 302 -22.88 3.03 28.86
CA PRO A 302 -22.70 1.59 28.67
C PRO A 302 -23.84 0.92 27.89
N LYS A 303 -25.07 1.46 27.96
CA LYS A 303 -26.25 0.84 27.33
C LYS A 303 -26.17 0.91 25.81
N SER A 304 -25.72 2.03 25.26
CA SER A 304 -25.53 2.15 23.81
C SER A 304 -24.43 1.23 23.28
N TRP A 305 -23.39 0.95 24.08
CA TRP A 305 -22.34 -0.01 23.72
C TRP A 305 -22.84 -1.45 23.68
N TRP A 306 -23.70 -1.85 24.62
CA TRP A 306 -24.37 -3.16 24.55
C TRP A 306 -25.31 -3.28 23.35
N LYS A 307 -26.09 -2.23 23.06
CA LYS A 307 -26.93 -2.20 21.84
C LYS A 307 -26.09 -2.32 20.58
N TYR A 308 -24.95 -1.64 20.53
CA TYR A 308 -23.98 -1.74 19.44
C TYR A 308 -23.49 -3.19 19.27
N ALA A 309 -22.98 -3.81 20.34
CA ALA A 309 -22.47 -5.18 20.30
C ALA A 309 -23.53 -6.19 19.82
N CYS A 310 -24.75 -6.14 20.40
CA CYS A 310 -25.86 -7.00 19.95
C CYS A 310 -26.22 -6.76 18.49
N ARG A 311 -26.21 -5.51 18.03
CA ARG A 311 -26.54 -5.16 16.66
C ARG A 311 -25.50 -5.69 15.67
N VAL A 312 -24.21 -5.60 15.99
CA VAL A 312 -23.14 -6.14 15.14
C VAL A 312 -23.32 -7.63 14.92
N VAL A 313 -23.48 -8.41 16.00
CA VAL A 313 -23.67 -9.87 15.92
C VAL A 313 -24.96 -10.22 15.17
N THR A 314 -26.03 -9.47 15.39
CA THR A 314 -27.31 -9.69 14.68
C THR A 314 -27.19 -9.40 13.19
N GLU A 315 -26.44 -8.36 12.79
CA GLU A 315 -26.23 -8.05 11.36
C GLU A 315 -25.29 -9.06 10.69
N GLU A 316 -24.27 -9.54 11.38
CA GLU A 316 -23.37 -10.60 10.87
C GLU A 316 -24.12 -11.91 10.61
N THR A 317 -24.93 -12.35 11.59
CA THR A 317 -25.79 -13.54 11.44
C THR A 317 -26.83 -13.35 10.33
N LYS A 318 -27.42 -12.14 10.19
CA LYS A 318 -28.34 -11.84 9.08
C LYS A 318 -27.66 -11.89 7.72
N LYS A 319 -26.48 -11.26 7.57
CA LYS A 319 -25.69 -11.31 6.33
C LYS A 319 -25.36 -12.76 5.95
N ALA A 320 -24.94 -13.58 6.92
CA ALA A 320 -24.67 -15.00 6.70
C ALA A 320 -25.93 -15.79 6.31
N SER A 321 -27.10 -15.44 6.87
CA SER A 321 -28.37 -16.09 6.54
C SER A 321 -28.96 -15.70 5.17
N GLY A 322 -28.46 -14.62 4.56
CA GLY A 322 -29.01 -14.05 3.32
C GLY A 322 -30.41 -13.44 3.44
N ARG A 323 -30.99 -13.35 4.64
CA ARG A 323 -32.35 -12.84 4.86
C ARG A 323 -32.32 -11.33 5.05
N LEU A 324 -32.97 -10.60 4.14
CA LEU A 324 -33.17 -9.15 4.24
C LEU A 324 -34.62 -8.85 4.61
N ALA A 325 -34.81 -8.08 5.67
CA ALA A 325 -36.14 -7.64 6.07
C ALA A 325 -36.61 -6.47 5.17
N TRP A 326 -37.89 -6.45 4.80
CA TRP A 326 -38.43 -5.46 3.85
C TRP A 326 -38.30 -4.01 4.32
N ASP A 327 -38.35 -3.77 5.62
CA ASP A 327 -38.11 -2.47 6.24
C ASP A 327 -36.67 -1.98 5.99
N GLN A 328 -35.69 -2.89 6.09
CA GLN A 328 -34.30 -2.59 5.76
C GLN A 328 -34.15 -2.26 4.27
N VAL A 329 -34.75 -3.06 3.39
CA VAL A 329 -34.74 -2.83 1.93
C VAL A 329 -35.33 -1.46 1.60
N LEU A 330 -36.48 -1.11 2.19
CA LEU A 330 -37.13 0.18 1.98
C LEU A 330 -36.24 1.34 2.47
N ARG A 331 -35.63 1.19 3.65
CA ARG A 331 -34.69 2.18 4.21
C ARG A 331 -33.49 2.39 3.29
N TYR A 332 -32.81 1.32 2.86
CA TYR A 332 -31.67 1.41 1.94
C TYR A 332 -32.07 1.97 0.58
N SER A 333 -33.27 1.66 0.07
CA SER A 333 -33.80 2.23 -1.18
C SER A 333 -33.96 3.75 -1.09
N ARG A 334 -34.53 4.25 0.00
CA ARG A 334 -34.67 5.71 0.25
C ARG A 334 -33.31 6.39 0.40
N LEU A 335 -32.40 5.79 1.19
CA LEU A 335 -31.04 6.29 1.36
C LEU A 335 -30.29 6.33 0.03
N ARG A 336 -30.35 5.26 -0.76
CA ARG A 336 -29.72 5.18 -2.07
C ARG A 336 -30.22 6.27 -3.00
N LYS A 337 -31.53 6.52 -3.06
CA LYS A 337 -32.09 7.61 -3.89
C LYS A 337 -31.50 8.96 -3.52
N LYS A 338 -31.50 9.32 -2.23
CA LYS A 338 -30.93 10.58 -1.72
C LYS A 338 -29.42 10.68 -1.99
N TYR A 339 -28.70 9.60 -1.70
CA TYR A 339 -27.25 9.52 -1.86
C TYR A 339 -26.84 9.69 -3.33
N VAL A 340 -27.46 8.89 -4.20
CA VAL A 340 -27.15 8.86 -5.63
C VAL A 340 -27.48 10.20 -6.29
N SER A 341 -28.62 10.81 -5.95
CA SER A 341 -28.98 12.12 -6.53
C SER A 341 -27.95 13.19 -6.18
N LEU A 342 -27.51 13.22 -4.92
CA LEU A 342 -26.58 14.23 -4.41
C LEU A 342 -25.14 14.00 -4.92
N TYR A 343 -24.66 12.76 -4.88
CA TYR A 343 -23.34 12.41 -5.42
C TYR A 343 -23.26 12.66 -6.93
N ALA A 344 -24.32 12.33 -7.68
CA ALA A 344 -24.36 12.57 -9.12
C ALA A 344 -24.44 14.07 -9.48
N SER A 345 -25.12 14.90 -8.68
CA SER A 345 -25.13 16.36 -8.90
C SER A 345 -23.75 16.97 -8.66
N LEU A 346 -23.04 16.52 -7.63
CA LEU A 346 -21.68 16.99 -7.31
C LEU A 346 -20.68 16.57 -8.40
N LEU A 347 -20.77 15.33 -8.92
CA LEU A 347 -19.90 14.90 -10.02
C LEU A 347 -20.16 15.68 -11.32
N LYS A 348 -21.39 16.13 -11.56
CA LYS A 348 -21.72 16.95 -12.73
C LYS A 348 -21.19 18.38 -12.59
N ALA A 349 -21.23 18.93 -11.38
CA ALA A 349 -20.77 20.28 -11.10
C ALA A 349 -19.25 20.42 -11.30
N ASP A 350 -18.47 19.39 -10.98
CA ASP A 350 -17.02 19.35 -11.21
C ASP A 350 -16.60 18.06 -11.91
N SER A 351 -16.62 18.09 -13.25
CA SER A 351 -16.28 16.94 -14.10
C SER A 351 -14.80 16.54 -14.04
N SER A 352 -13.94 17.35 -13.41
CA SER A 352 -12.52 17.08 -13.25
C SER A 352 -12.20 16.22 -12.01
N ARG A 353 -13.11 16.18 -11.04
CA ARG A 353 -12.93 15.42 -9.80
C ARG A 353 -13.12 13.93 -10.01
N MET A 354 -12.15 13.15 -9.51
CA MET A 354 -12.23 11.69 -9.54
C MET A 354 -13.04 11.13 -8.34
N VAL A 355 -13.00 11.80 -7.19
CA VAL A 355 -13.66 11.39 -5.94
C VAL A 355 -14.27 12.62 -5.26
N ILE A 356 -15.41 12.46 -4.59
CA ILE A 356 -16.03 13.49 -3.75
C ILE A 356 -15.90 13.06 -2.30
N ASP A 357 -15.10 13.79 -1.52
CA ASP A 357 -14.83 13.52 -0.10
C ASP A 357 -14.97 14.75 0.81
N ASP A 358 -15.22 15.93 0.23
CA ASP A 358 -15.23 17.22 0.91
C ASP A 358 -16.64 17.68 1.35
N ASP A 359 -17.70 17.18 0.70
CA ASP A 359 -19.08 17.56 0.98
C ASP A 359 -19.61 17.03 2.33
N GLU A 360 -20.18 17.93 3.15
CA GLU A 360 -20.67 17.61 4.50
C GLU A 360 -21.92 16.70 4.51
N GLU A 361 -22.80 16.82 3.52
CA GLU A 361 -23.99 15.97 3.45
C GLU A 361 -23.63 14.53 3.02
N ILE A 362 -22.68 14.38 2.10
CA ILE A 362 -22.08 13.06 1.78
C ILE A 362 -21.41 12.48 3.03
N LYS A 363 -20.62 13.25 3.78
CA LYS A 363 -19.99 12.77 5.02
C LYS A 363 -21.03 12.25 6.02
N LYS A 364 -22.14 12.98 6.23
CA LYS A 364 -23.22 12.54 7.12
C LYS A 364 -23.90 11.26 6.65
N LEU A 365 -24.04 11.06 5.33
CA LEU A 365 -24.61 9.84 4.77
C LEU A 365 -23.62 8.66 4.87
N ASP A 366 -22.34 8.88 4.56
CA ASP A 366 -21.28 7.87 4.67
C ASP A 366 -21.15 7.34 6.10
N ARG A 367 -21.32 8.19 7.12
CA ARG A 367 -21.33 7.76 8.52
C ARG A 367 -22.39 6.68 8.82
N GLN A 368 -23.49 6.65 8.08
CA GLN A 368 -24.62 5.72 8.31
C GLN A 368 -24.52 4.40 7.52
N LEU A 369 -23.60 4.31 6.56
CA LEU A 369 -23.54 3.23 5.57
C LEU A 369 -22.30 2.37 5.76
N ASP A 370 -22.41 1.08 5.46
CA ASP A 370 -21.25 0.19 5.39
C ASP A 370 -20.30 0.65 4.26
N ILE A 371 -19.00 0.44 4.46
CA ILE A 371 -17.95 0.75 3.47
C ILE A 371 -18.28 0.12 2.09
N GLU A 372 -18.68 -1.15 2.09
CA GLU A 372 -19.03 -1.89 0.87
C GLU A 372 -20.19 -1.24 0.10
N ILE A 373 -21.21 -0.75 0.81
CA ILE A 373 -22.39 -0.12 0.21
C ILE A 373 -22.00 1.22 -0.41
N ILE A 374 -21.18 2.01 0.29
CA ILE A 374 -20.64 3.28 -0.24
C ILE A 374 -19.88 3.02 -1.54
N LEU A 375 -18.95 2.05 -1.53
CA LEU A 375 -18.18 1.68 -2.71
C LEU A 375 -19.07 1.24 -3.87
N GLN A 376 -20.04 0.35 -3.63
CA GLN A 376 -20.97 -0.11 -4.65
C GLN A 376 -21.72 1.06 -5.30
N TRP A 377 -22.27 1.98 -4.50
CA TRP A 377 -23.06 3.09 -5.03
C TRP A 377 -22.21 4.08 -5.81
N ARG A 378 -21.04 4.44 -5.29
CA ARG A 378 -20.13 5.38 -5.95
C ARG A 378 -19.51 4.81 -7.22
N CYS A 379 -19.07 3.54 -7.20
CA CYS A 379 -18.49 2.88 -8.37
C CYS A 379 -19.46 2.84 -9.56
N ILE A 380 -20.75 2.57 -9.33
CA ILE A 380 -21.78 2.60 -10.38
C ILE A 380 -21.91 4.00 -11.00
N LEU A 381 -21.85 5.05 -10.17
CA LEU A 381 -21.98 6.43 -10.65
C LEU A 381 -20.74 6.89 -11.41
N LEU A 382 -19.56 6.55 -10.91
CA LEU A 382 -18.29 6.87 -11.53
C LEU A 382 -18.12 6.15 -12.87
N SER A 383 -18.56 4.89 -12.98
CA SER A 383 -18.57 4.16 -14.26
C SER A 383 -19.53 4.81 -15.27
N ASN A 384 -20.72 5.23 -14.83
CA ASN A 384 -21.72 5.82 -15.70
C ASN A 384 -21.32 7.22 -16.20
N ASN A 385 -20.65 8.02 -15.37
CA ASN A 385 -20.14 9.34 -15.79
C ASN A 385 -18.97 9.22 -16.78
N ARG A 386 -18.02 8.30 -16.57
CA ARG A 386 -16.93 8.10 -17.55
C ARG A 386 -17.41 7.54 -18.90
N ASN A 387 -18.43 6.68 -18.92
CA ASN A 387 -19.02 6.21 -20.17
C ASN A 387 -19.67 7.34 -20.99
N LYS A 388 -20.14 8.41 -20.35
CA LYS A 388 -20.62 9.61 -21.06
C LYS A 388 -19.47 10.46 -21.62
N ILE A 389 -18.31 10.46 -20.97
CA ILE A 389 -17.12 11.20 -21.42
C ILE A 389 -16.42 10.45 -22.57
N ARG A 390 -16.44 9.11 -22.59
CA ARG A 390 -15.87 8.29 -23.69
C ARG A 390 -16.63 8.38 -25.02
N VAL A 391 -17.83 8.95 -25.04
CA VAL A 391 -18.63 9.14 -26.28
C VAL A 391 -18.35 10.50 -26.96
N LEU A 392 -17.53 11.36 -26.34
CA LEU A 392 -17.22 12.70 -26.84
C LEU A 392 -15.73 12.94 -27.12
N LEU A 393 -14.95 11.89 -27.40
CA LEU A 393 -13.62 12.01 -28.00
C LEU A 393 -13.56 11.25 -29.32
#